data_AF-A0A3B0X3U5-F1
#
_entry.id   AF-A0A3B0X3U5-F1
#
_cell.length_a   1.000
_cell.length_b   1.000
_cell.length_c   1.000
_cell.angle_alpha   90.00
_cell.angle_beta   90.00
_cell.angle_gamma   90.00
#
_symmetry.space_group_name_H-M   'P 1'
#
loop_
_entity.id
_entity.type
_entity.pdbx_description
1 polymer ?
#
loop_
_entity_poly.entity_id
_entity_poly.type
_entity_poly.pdbx_seq_one_letter_code
_entity_poly.pdbx_strand_id
1 'polypeptide(L)'
;MDEWYLCMSKVKLVCFNLIIIVMTFLMVSACDESKKSDLTVVLKESFSGIYLSRYSKDYPFTKDVLGHCIKNKYEPCLKIYHRVVDAKNTIISSVSDESLEITLNIIESECMIKDDIEASINCHGGIMSLYFYNSPENDKYMLSRLKKYSEQLKILVFNNDYLWHYNRPDRDLWVKYIETADINWRNENRKENIIEMFNKDI
;
A
#
# COMPACT_ATOMS: atom_id res chain seq x y z
N MET A 1 0.39 -48.08 50.05
CA MET A 1 0.03 -48.45 48.66
C MET A 1 -0.07 -47.15 47.88
N ASP A 2 0.99 -46.32 47.85
CA ASP A 2 0.80 -44.86 47.65
C ASP A 2 1.91 -44.12 46.88
N GLU A 3 2.86 -44.80 46.23
CA GLU A 3 3.92 -44.09 45.47
C GLU A 3 3.65 -44.02 43.96
N TRP A 4 2.79 -44.89 43.41
CA TRP A 4 2.46 -44.88 41.98
C TRP A 4 1.47 -43.78 41.58
N TYR A 5 0.59 -43.35 42.49
CA TYR A 5 -0.42 -42.32 42.20
C TYR A 5 0.17 -40.90 42.06
N LEU A 6 1.27 -40.60 42.76
CA LEU A 6 1.92 -39.28 42.72
C LEU A 6 2.68 -39.01 41.41
N CYS A 7 3.20 -40.06 40.76
CA CYS A 7 3.94 -39.91 39.50
C CYS A 7 3.01 -39.68 38.29
N MET A 8 1.86 -40.35 38.22
CA MET A 8 0.87 -40.13 37.16
C MET A 8 0.16 -38.77 37.24
N SER A 9 0.08 -38.16 38.43
CA SER A 9 -0.53 -36.84 38.63
C SER A 9 0.31 -35.69 38.05
N LYS A 10 1.64 -35.74 38.23
CA LYS A 10 2.55 -34.69 37.74
C LYS A 10 2.66 -34.68 36.21
N VAL A 11 2.65 -35.84 35.54
CA VAL A 11 2.71 -35.93 34.07
C VAL A 11 1.44 -35.38 33.42
N LYS A 12 0.26 -35.65 34.01
CA LYS A 12 -1.01 -35.09 33.53
C LYS A 12 -1.06 -33.57 33.67
N LEU A 13 -0.54 -33.01 34.77
CA LEU A 13 -0.52 -31.57 35.01
C LEU A 13 0.44 -30.83 34.03
N VAL A 14 1.59 -31.43 33.72
CA VAL A 14 2.54 -30.87 32.74
C VAL A 14 1.97 -30.90 31.32
N CYS A 15 1.34 -32.01 30.90
CA CYS A 15 0.69 -32.09 29.60
C CYS A 15 -0.50 -31.11 29.47
N PHE A 16 -1.28 -30.91 30.54
CA PHE A 16 -2.42 -29.97 30.52
C PHE A 16 -1.96 -28.51 30.41
N ASN A 17 -0.90 -28.13 31.14
CA ASN A 17 -0.31 -26.79 31.02
C ASN A 17 0.32 -26.53 29.65
N LEU A 18 0.94 -27.55 29.02
CA LEU A 18 1.49 -27.42 27.66
C LEU A 18 0.39 -27.18 26.62
N ILE A 19 -0.75 -27.87 26.74
CA ILE A 19 -1.90 -27.70 25.83
C ILE A 19 -2.52 -26.30 25.98
N ILE A 20 -2.61 -25.77 27.21
CA ILE A 20 -3.12 -24.40 27.45
C ILE A 20 -2.17 -23.34 26.86
N ILE A 21 -0.85 -23.54 26.99
CA ILE A 21 0.15 -22.62 26.40
C ILE A 21 0.07 -22.66 24.86
N VAL A 22 -0.08 -23.84 24.25
CA VAL A 22 -0.23 -23.95 22.79
C VAL A 22 -1.55 -23.34 22.30
N MET A 23 -2.66 -23.54 23.02
CA MET A 23 -3.95 -22.93 22.66
C MET A 23 -3.95 -21.39 22.83
N THR A 24 -3.27 -20.87 23.85
CA THR A 24 -3.12 -19.41 24.02
C THR A 24 -2.25 -18.79 22.92
N PHE A 25 -1.17 -19.47 22.49
CA PHE A 25 -0.39 -19.03 21.33
C PHE A 25 -1.20 -19.08 20.01
N LEU A 26 -2.02 -20.11 19.81
CA LEU A 26 -2.85 -20.22 18.60
C LEU A 26 -3.95 -19.15 18.53
N MET A 27 -4.53 -18.75 19.67
CA MET A 27 -5.55 -17.69 19.70
C MET A 27 -4.98 -16.27 19.50
N VAL A 28 -3.74 -16.01 19.95
CA VAL A 28 -3.09 -14.72 19.71
C VAL A 28 -2.75 -14.53 18.22
N SER A 29 -2.27 -15.58 17.55
CA SER A 29 -1.96 -15.51 16.11
C SER A 29 -3.21 -15.33 15.23
N ALA A 30 -4.34 -15.94 15.59
CA ALA A 30 -5.58 -15.84 14.81
C ALA A 30 -6.22 -14.44 14.83
N CYS A 31 -6.02 -13.66 15.89
CA CYS A 31 -6.54 -12.29 15.97
C CYS A 31 -5.75 -11.27 15.12
N ASP A 32 -4.50 -11.59 14.78
CA ASP A 32 -3.62 -10.69 14.01
C ASP A 32 -3.81 -10.89 12.50
N GLU A 33 -4.06 -12.13 12.06
CA GLU A 33 -4.37 -12.45 10.66
C GLU A 33 -5.73 -11.89 10.21
N SER A 34 -6.75 -11.93 11.07
CA SER A 34 -8.08 -11.42 10.72
C SER A 34 -8.05 -9.91 10.47
N LYS A 35 -7.38 -9.13 11.33
CA LYS A 35 -7.21 -7.68 11.17
C LYS A 35 -6.45 -7.30 9.91
N LYS A 36 -5.39 -8.05 9.56
CA LYS A 36 -4.62 -7.84 8.33
C LYS A 36 -5.44 -8.12 7.08
N SER A 37 -6.27 -9.17 7.11
CA SER A 37 -7.20 -9.49 6.03
C SER A 37 -8.21 -8.35 5.82
N ASP A 38 -8.79 -7.83 6.91
CA ASP A 38 -9.76 -6.73 6.86
C ASP A 38 -9.12 -5.45 6.30
N LEU A 39 -7.92 -5.10 6.76
CA LEU A 39 -7.20 -3.92 6.27
C LEU A 39 -6.79 -4.05 4.80
N THR A 40 -6.44 -5.25 4.34
CA THR A 40 -6.14 -5.52 2.92
C THR A 40 -7.34 -5.21 2.03
N VAL A 41 -8.54 -5.66 2.43
CA VAL A 41 -9.78 -5.40 1.67
C VAL A 41 -10.07 -3.90 1.62
N VAL A 42 -9.99 -3.21 2.76
CA VAL A 42 -10.22 -1.76 2.86
C VAL A 42 -9.23 -0.98 1.98
N LEU A 43 -7.96 -1.38 1.98
CA LEU A 43 -6.94 -0.73 1.15
C LEU A 43 -7.19 -0.96 -0.34
N LYS A 44 -7.51 -2.18 -0.79
CA LYS A 44 -7.84 -2.46 -2.21
C LYS A 44 -9.05 -1.64 -2.68
N GLU A 45 -10.11 -1.58 -1.89
CA GLU A 45 -11.28 -0.75 -2.21
C GLU A 45 -10.89 0.74 -2.34
N SER A 46 -10.05 1.22 -1.43
CA SER A 46 -9.54 2.59 -1.47
C SER A 46 -8.60 2.84 -2.66
N PHE A 47 -7.76 1.87 -3.05
CA PHE A 47 -6.91 1.97 -4.24
C PHE A 47 -7.75 2.08 -5.50
N SER A 48 -8.84 1.31 -5.60
CA SER A 48 -9.81 1.44 -6.68
C SER A 48 -10.44 2.85 -6.72
N GLY A 49 -10.73 3.45 -5.56
CA GLY A 49 -11.19 4.84 -5.48
C GLY A 49 -10.14 5.83 -5.98
N ILE A 50 -8.91 5.77 -5.48
CA ILE A 50 -7.82 6.68 -5.89
C ILE A 50 -7.48 6.52 -7.38
N TYR A 51 -7.51 5.31 -7.92
CA TYR A 51 -7.29 5.05 -9.35
C TYR A 51 -8.20 5.90 -10.25
N LEU A 52 -9.47 6.08 -9.85
CA LEU A 52 -10.43 6.89 -10.61
C LEU A 52 -10.01 8.36 -10.75
N SER A 53 -9.26 8.89 -9.77
CA SER A 53 -8.78 10.27 -9.81
C SER A 53 -7.83 10.56 -10.97
N ARG A 54 -7.28 9.52 -11.60
CA ARG A 54 -6.38 9.62 -12.75
C ARG A 54 -7.00 9.09 -14.04
N TYR A 55 -7.75 8.02 -13.95
CA TYR A 55 -8.20 7.26 -15.13
C TYR A 55 -9.70 7.42 -15.44
N SER A 56 -10.50 7.99 -14.54
CA SER A 56 -11.91 8.24 -14.82
C SER A 56 -12.09 9.52 -15.64
N LYS A 57 -12.88 9.44 -16.72
CA LYS A 57 -13.23 10.59 -17.57
C LYS A 57 -14.12 11.59 -16.84
N ASP A 58 -14.90 11.13 -15.88
CA ASP A 58 -15.87 11.96 -15.14
C ASP A 58 -15.26 12.63 -13.91
N TYR A 59 -14.01 12.34 -13.56
CA TYR A 59 -13.37 12.95 -12.40
C TYR A 59 -13.06 14.44 -12.65
N PRO A 60 -13.45 15.36 -11.75
CA PRO A 60 -13.16 16.77 -11.92
C PRO A 60 -11.74 17.11 -11.45
N PHE A 61 -10.77 17.05 -12.38
CA PHE A 61 -9.35 17.31 -12.10
C PHE A 61 -9.02 18.74 -11.65
N THR A 62 -9.94 19.70 -11.82
CA THR A 62 -9.75 21.10 -11.42
C THR A 62 -10.93 21.62 -10.60
N LYS A 63 -10.69 22.67 -9.81
CA LYS A 63 -11.73 23.34 -9.01
C LYS A 63 -12.86 23.88 -9.88
N ASP A 64 -12.54 24.38 -11.08
CA ASP A 64 -13.53 24.91 -12.01
C ASP A 64 -14.44 23.82 -12.56
N VAL A 65 -13.88 22.67 -12.93
CA VAL A 65 -14.67 21.51 -13.40
C VAL A 65 -15.54 20.98 -12.28
N LEU A 66 -15.02 20.87 -11.05
CA LEU A 66 -15.81 20.48 -9.88
C LEU A 66 -16.95 21.49 -9.63
N GLY A 67 -16.67 22.79 -9.69
CA GLY A 67 -17.66 23.85 -9.57
C GLY A 67 -18.77 23.73 -10.62
N HIS A 68 -18.41 23.38 -11.87
CA HIS A 68 -19.37 23.07 -12.92
C HIS A 68 -20.22 21.84 -12.59
N CYS A 69 -19.65 20.76 -12.07
CA CYS A 69 -20.40 19.57 -11.66
C CYS A 69 -21.40 19.89 -10.56
N ILE A 70 -20.98 20.67 -9.54
CA ILE A 70 -21.82 21.09 -8.42
C ILE A 70 -22.97 21.99 -8.92
N LYS A 71 -22.65 23.02 -9.71
CA LYS A 71 -23.64 23.98 -10.23
C LYS A 71 -24.73 23.30 -11.07
N ASN A 72 -24.34 22.32 -11.88
CA ASN A 72 -25.26 21.60 -12.77
C ASN A 72 -25.83 20.32 -12.17
N LYS A 73 -25.49 19.98 -10.91
CA LYS A 73 -25.89 18.71 -10.25
C LYS A 73 -25.58 17.49 -11.12
N TYR A 74 -24.38 17.45 -11.71
CA TYR A 74 -23.98 16.37 -12.60
C TYR A 74 -23.54 15.14 -11.78
N GLU A 75 -24.51 14.27 -11.50
CA GLU A 75 -24.35 13.12 -10.59
C GLU A 75 -23.18 12.18 -10.91
N PRO A 76 -22.88 11.79 -12.17
CA PRO A 76 -21.72 10.95 -12.47
C PRO A 76 -20.39 11.55 -11.98
N CYS A 77 -20.18 12.85 -12.24
CA CYS A 77 -18.97 13.55 -11.79
C CYS A 77 -18.90 13.65 -10.26
N LEU A 78 -20.01 14.03 -9.61
CA LEU A 78 -20.06 14.16 -8.15
C LEU A 78 -19.83 12.82 -7.45
N LYS A 79 -20.41 11.73 -7.96
CA LYS A 79 -20.22 10.38 -7.41
C LYS A 79 -18.76 9.94 -7.49
N ILE A 80 -18.09 10.16 -8.63
CA ILE A 80 -16.67 9.81 -8.78
C ILE A 80 -15.81 10.69 -7.88
N TYR A 81 -16.09 12.00 -7.78
CA TYR A 81 -15.39 12.90 -6.88
C TYR A 81 -15.47 12.45 -5.42
N HIS A 82 -16.67 12.15 -4.91
CA HIS A 82 -16.86 11.69 -3.54
C HIS A 82 -16.15 10.36 -3.29
N ARG A 83 -16.25 9.40 -4.21
CA ARG A 83 -15.54 8.12 -4.10
C ARG A 83 -14.02 8.29 -3.97
N VAL A 84 -13.42 9.23 -4.72
CA VAL A 84 -11.99 9.54 -4.61
C VAL A 84 -11.67 10.19 -3.27
N VAL A 85 -12.50 11.14 -2.82
CA VAL A 85 -12.31 11.85 -1.54
C VAL A 85 -12.38 10.87 -0.37
N ASP A 86 -13.37 9.97 -0.36
CA ASP A 86 -13.54 8.98 0.69
C ASP A 86 -12.37 8.00 0.70
N ALA A 87 -11.97 7.47 -0.46
CA ALA A 87 -10.80 6.61 -0.58
C ALA A 87 -9.51 7.26 -0.06
N LYS A 88 -9.30 8.54 -0.38
CA LYS A 88 -8.17 9.32 0.15
C LYS A 88 -8.22 9.40 1.68
N ASN A 89 -9.38 9.74 2.23
CA ASN A 89 -9.54 9.88 3.68
C ASN A 89 -9.32 8.55 4.41
N THR A 90 -9.81 7.45 3.85
CA THR A 90 -9.57 6.10 4.36
C THR A 90 -8.08 5.80 4.42
N ILE A 91 -7.35 5.95 3.30
CA ILE A 91 -5.91 5.69 3.28
C ILE A 91 -5.18 6.54 4.31
N ILE A 92 -5.44 7.85 4.35
CA ILE A 92 -4.82 8.77 5.32
C ILE A 92 -5.08 8.31 6.76
N SER A 93 -6.32 7.93 7.06
CA SER A 93 -6.70 7.45 8.42
C SER A 93 -6.05 6.12 8.79
N SER A 94 -5.64 5.33 7.80
CA SER A 94 -5.01 4.03 7.98
C SER A 94 -3.49 4.07 7.90
N VAL A 95 -2.84 5.22 7.64
CA VAL A 95 -1.38 5.31 7.51
C VAL A 95 -0.69 4.80 8.78
N SER A 96 0.09 3.74 8.60
CA SER A 96 0.89 3.08 9.63
C SER A 96 1.96 2.21 8.94
N ASP A 97 2.93 1.71 9.71
CA ASP A 97 3.93 0.77 9.19
C ASP A 97 3.26 -0.49 8.62
N GLU A 98 2.19 -0.97 9.28
CA GLU A 98 1.42 -2.14 8.86
C GLU A 98 0.68 -1.89 7.54
N SER A 99 0.00 -0.76 7.38
CA SER A 99 -0.69 -0.45 6.13
C SER A 99 0.28 -0.20 4.98
N LEU A 100 1.48 0.35 5.26
CA LEU A 100 2.54 0.47 4.27
C LEU A 100 3.03 -0.92 3.82
N GLU A 101 3.27 -1.84 4.75
CA GLU A 101 3.64 -3.23 4.44
C GLU A 101 2.59 -3.90 3.57
N ILE A 102 1.31 -3.80 3.94
CA ILE A 102 0.20 -4.37 3.17
C ILE A 102 0.13 -3.71 1.78
N THR A 103 0.28 -2.40 1.69
CA THR A 103 0.29 -1.67 0.41
C THR A 103 1.38 -2.18 -0.52
N LEU A 104 2.61 -2.34 -0.02
CA LEU A 104 3.75 -2.84 -0.80
C LEU A 104 3.57 -4.32 -1.18
N ASN A 105 2.93 -5.13 -0.33
CA ASN A 105 2.58 -6.51 -0.65
C ASN A 105 1.53 -6.59 -1.78
N ILE A 106 0.48 -5.75 -1.71
CA ILE A 106 -0.54 -5.63 -2.77
C ILE A 106 0.11 -5.21 -4.09
N ILE A 107 0.97 -4.20 -4.10
CA ILE A 107 1.70 -3.77 -5.30
C ILE A 107 2.49 -4.94 -5.89
N GLU A 108 3.24 -5.67 -5.05
CA GLU A 108 4.07 -6.79 -5.50
C GLU A 108 3.24 -7.94 -6.08
N SER A 109 2.10 -8.28 -5.48
CA SER A 109 1.25 -9.37 -5.96
C SER A 109 0.38 -8.99 -7.16
N GLU A 110 -0.28 -7.83 -7.12
CA GLU A 110 -1.28 -7.44 -8.12
C GLU A 110 -0.66 -6.92 -9.41
N CYS A 111 0.47 -6.21 -9.34
CA CYS A 111 1.11 -5.64 -10.54
C CYS A 111 1.70 -6.69 -11.50
N MET A 112 1.83 -7.94 -11.05
CA MET A 112 2.39 -9.04 -11.82
C MET A 112 1.31 -9.90 -12.50
N ILE A 113 0.04 -9.73 -12.13
CA ILE A 113 -1.08 -10.46 -12.73
C ILE A 113 -1.44 -9.79 -14.05
N LYS A 114 -1.30 -10.54 -15.14
CA LYS A 114 -1.67 -10.07 -16.49
C LYS A 114 -3.14 -10.30 -16.75
N ASP A 115 -3.73 -9.43 -17.56
CA ASP A 115 -5.11 -9.52 -18.07
C ASP A 115 -6.22 -9.50 -16.99
N ASP A 116 -5.87 -9.13 -15.76
CA ASP A 116 -6.82 -8.91 -14.67
C ASP A 116 -7.01 -7.41 -14.42
N ILE A 117 -8.23 -6.93 -14.68
CA ILE A 117 -8.59 -5.53 -14.55
C ILE A 117 -8.57 -5.09 -13.08
N GLU A 118 -9.04 -5.93 -12.16
CA GLU A 118 -9.07 -5.61 -10.74
C GLU A 118 -7.65 -5.55 -10.17
N ALA A 119 -6.81 -6.51 -10.53
CA ALA A 119 -5.40 -6.50 -10.17
C ALA A 119 -4.69 -5.24 -10.71
N SER A 120 -4.94 -4.88 -11.96
CA SER A 120 -4.39 -3.65 -12.55
C SER A 120 -4.83 -2.41 -11.77
N ILE A 121 -6.12 -2.28 -11.46
CA ILE A 121 -6.64 -1.16 -10.67
C ILE A 121 -5.97 -1.09 -9.30
N ASN A 122 -5.86 -2.22 -8.60
CA ASN A 122 -5.25 -2.30 -7.28
C ASN A 122 -3.74 -1.98 -7.33
N CYS A 123 -3.03 -2.47 -8.35
CA CYS A 123 -1.64 -2.14 -8.62
C CYS A 123 -1.44 -0.63 -8.79
N HIS A 124 -2.15 -0.02 -9.73
CA HIS A 124 -2.00 1.40 -10.05
C HIS A 124 -2.42 2.30 -8.88
N GLY A 125 -3.55 1.99 -8.24
CA GLY A 125 -4.03 2.72 -7.05
C GLY A 125 -3.09 2.55 -5.85
N GLY A 126 -2.50 1.36 -5.67
CA GLY A 126 -1.48 1.09 -4.65
C GLY A 126 -0.21 1.92 -4.86
N ILE A 127 0.30 2.02 -6.09
CA ILE A 127 1.48 2.86 -6.36
C ILE A 127 1.15 4.34 -6.12
N MET A 128 -0.04 4.81 -6.52
CA MET A 128 -0.48 6.18 -6.23
C MET A 128 -0.59 6.46 -4.73
N SER A 129 -1.04 5.48 -3.93
CA SER A 129 -1.22 5.64 -2.49
C SER A 129 0.09 5.79 -1.71
N LEU A 130 1.24 5.38 -2.30
CA LEU A 130 2.56 5.63 -1.72
C LEU A 130 2.78 7.11 -1.37
N TYR A 131 2.10 8.04 -2.05
CA TYR A 131 2.10 9.47 -1.74
C TYR A 131 1.81 9.77 -0.25
N PHE A 132 0.94 9.00 0.39
CA PHE A 132 0.46 9.28 1.76
C PHE A 132 1.40 8.81 2.86
N TYR A 133 2.38 7.95 2.55
CA TYR A 133 3.32 7.42 3.53
C TYR A 133 4.60 8.27 3.58
N ASN A 134 4.60 9.41 4.28
CA ASN A 134 5.60 10.48 4.09
C ASN A 134 6.55 10.74 5.27
N SER A 135 6.99 9.69 5.98
CA SER A 135 8.06 9.80 6.98
C SER A 135 9.40 9.31 6.42
N PRO A 136 10.55 9.76 6.98
CA PRO A 136 11.86 9.22 6.63
C PRO A 136 11.96 7.69 6.83
N GLU A 137 11.26 7.14 7.81
CA GLU A 137 11.18 5.71 8.08
C GLU A 137 10.44 4.97 6.95
N ASN A 138 9.32 5.53 6.48
CA ASN A 138 8.57 5.02 5.33
C ASN A 138 9.45 5.03 4.08
N ASP A 139 10.21 6.10 3.83
CA ASP A 139 11.15 6.18 2.71
C ASP A 139 12.19 5.06 2.72
N LYS A 140 12.83 4.83 3.89
CA LYS A 140 13.79 3.73 4.05
C LYS A 140 13.15 2.37 3.81
N TYR A 141 11.94 2.15 4.35
CA TYR A 141 11.24 0.87 4.19
C TYR A 141 10.81 0.62 2.75
N MET A 142 10.17 1.59 2.09
CA MET A 142 9.79 1.50 0.68
C MET A 142 11.00 1.25 -0.21
N LEU A 143 12.09 2.00 -0.02
CA LEU A 143 13.31 1.82 -0.80
C LEU A 143 13.91 0.42 -0.61
N SER A 144 13.86 -0.13 0.61
CA SER A 144 14.33 -1.50 0.88
C SER A 144 13.52 -2.56 0.12
N ARG A 145 12.21 -2.34 -0.05
CA ARG A 145 11.31 -3.22 -0.82
C ARG A 145 11.53 -3.05 -2.32
N LEU A 146 11.54 -1.83 -2.82
CA LEU A 146 11.73 -1.51 -4.24
C LEU A 146 13.04 -2.04 -4.81
N LYS A 147 14.13 -2.04 -4.02
CA LYS A 147 15.42 -2.63 -4.45
C LYS A 147 15.29 -4.11 -4.83
N LYS A 148 14.41 -4.86 -4.14
CA LYS A 148 14.16 -6.28 -4.35
C LYS A 148 13.14 -6.57 -5.44
N TYR A 149 12.39 -5.57 -5.89
CA TYR A 149 11.39 -5.74 -6.93
C TYR A 149 12.00 -6.19 -8.26
N SER A 150 11.20 -6.92 -9.03
CA SER A 150 11.50 -7.30 -10.41
C SER A 150 11.69 -6.04 -11.27
N GLU A 151 12.42 -6.19 -12.38
CA GLU A 151 12.60 -5.10 -13.34
C GLU A 151 11.25 -4.54 -13.83
N GLN A 152 10.29 -5.42 -14.13
CA GLN A 152 8.95 -5.04 -14.57
C GLN A 152 8.23 -4.17 -13.54
N LEU A 153 8.33 -4.52 -12.25
CA LEU A 153 7.68 -3.74 -11.20
C LEU A 153 8.38 -2.40 -10.95
N LYS A 154 9.71 -2.34 -11.05
CA LYS A 154 10.46 -1.07 -11.02
C LYS A 154 10.05 -0.16 -12.18
N ILE A 155 9.96 -0.70 -13.39
CA ILE A 155 9.45 0.03 -14.56
C ILE A 155 8.06 0.60 -14.27
N LEU A 156 7.13 -0.19 -13.73
CA LEU A 156 5.79 0.27 -13.40
C LEU A 156 5.82 1.43 -12.40
N VAL A 157 6.57 1.30 -11.31
CA VAL A 157 6.64 2.31 -10.24
C VAL A 157 7.24 3.64 -10.72
N PHE A 158 8.29 3.61 -11.56
CA PHE A 158 9.05 4.81 -11.92
C PHE A 158 8.71 5.41 -13.29
N ASN A 159 8.28 4.61 -14.28
CA ASN A 159 8.01 5.11 -15.64
C ASN A 159 6.58 5.66 -15.84
N ASN A 160 5.77 5.73 -14.78
CA ASN A 160 4.42 6.27 -14.82
C ASN A 160 4.29 7.49 -13.88
N ASP A 161 3.45 8.47 -14.23
CA ASP A 161 3.35 9.73 -13.47
C ASP A 161 2.42 9.63 -12.27
N TYR A 162 2.67 8.71 -11.34
CA TYR A 162 1.82 8.53 -10.15
C TYR A 162 2.03 9.58 -9.05
N LEU A 163 2.96 10.52 -9.24
CA LEU A 163 3.19 11.68 -8.38
C LEU A 163 3.59 11.39 -6.91
N TRP A 164 3.70 10.12 -6.50
CA TRP A 164 4.07 9.73 -5.13
C TRP A 164 5.44 10.27 -4.68
N HIS A 165 6.33 10.55 -5.63
CA HIS A 165 7.66 11.14 -5.42
C HIS A 165 7.63 12.58 -4.88
N TYR A 166 6.51 13.30 -5.02
CA TYR A 166 6.45 14.71 -4.58
C TYR A 166 6.31 14.91 -3.08
N ASN A 167 5.92 13.87 -2.32
CA ASN A 167 5.71 13.95 -0.88
C ASN A 167 6.72 13.10 -0.11
N ARG A 168 7.99 13.19 -0.50
CA ARG A 168 9.09 12.37 0.02
C ARG A 168 9.99 13.23 0.91
N PRO A 169 10.07 12.98 2.23
CA PRO A 169 10.89 13.78 3.12
C PRO A 169 12.40 13.56 2.92
N ASP A 170 12.85 12.37 2.53
CA ASP A 170 14.28 12.06 2.33
C ASP A 170 14.64 12.07 0.84
N ARG A 171 14.62 13.27 0.24
CA ARG A 171 14.82 13.46 -1.21
C ARG A 171 16.18 12.95 -1.69
N ASP A 172 17.24 13.26 -0.95
CA ASP A 172 18.62 12.86 -1.28
C ASP A 172 18.77 11.34 -1.33
N LEU A 173 18.12 10.61 -0.41
CA LEU A 173 18.10 9.15 -0.42
C LEU A 173 17.53 8.60 -1.72
N TRP A 174 16.41 9.15 -2.17
CA TRP A 174 15.74 8.72 -3.41
C TRP A 174 16.53 9.09 -4.66
N VAL A 175 17.04 10.32 -4.74
CA VAL A 175 17.87 10.78 -5.87
C VAL A 175 19.09 9.88 -6.02
N LYS A 176 19.84 9.62 -4.94
CA LYS A 176 21.00 8.73 -4.94
C LYS A 176 20.67 7.30 -5.38
N TYR A 177 19.49 6.80 -4.99
CA TYR A 177 19.03 5.51 -5.47
C TYR A 177 18.77 5.54 -6.98
N ILE A 178 18.00 6.51 -7.46
CA ILE A 178 17.60 6.60 -8.88
C ILE A 178 18.81 6.80 -9.80
N GLU A 179 19.83 7.54 -9.35
CA GLU A 179 21.08 7.71 -10.09
C GLU A 179 21.80 6.40 -10.39
N THR A 180 21.73 5.44 -9.46
CA THR A 180 22.47 4.18 -9.50
C THR A 180 21.61 2.96 -9.83
N ALA A 181 20.29 3.10 -9.76
CA ALA A 181 19.36 2.02 -10.00
C ALA A 181 19.36 1.59 -11.48
N ASP A 182 19.52 0.29 -11.70
CA ASP A 182 19.31 -0.34 -13.00
C ASP A 182 17.80 -0.48 -13.26
N ILE A 183 17.23 0.57 -13.83
CA ILE A 183 15.83 0.66 -14.24
C ILE A 183 15.82 0.88 -15.74
N ASN A 184 15.06 0.07 -16.47
CA ASN A 184 14.84 0.28 -17.90
C ASN A 184 13.91 1.48 -18.11
N TRP A 185 14.52 2.67 -18.17
CA TRP A 185 13.81 3.92 -18.32
C TRP A 185 13.11 3.99 -19.68
N ARG A 186 11.85 4.43 -19.69
CA ARG A 186 11.03 4.49 -20.93
C ARG A 186 11.68 5.35 -22.02
N ASN A 187 12.41 6.39 -21.62
CA ASN A 187 13.25 7.22 -22.48
C ASN A 187 14.37 7.85 -21.64
N GLU A 188 15.41 8.38 -22.30
CA GLU A 188 16.58 8.98 -21.64
C GLU A 188 16.20 10.10 -20.66
N ASN A 189 15.24 10.95 -21.05
CA ASN A 189 14.78 12.07 -20.22
C ASN A 189 13.97 11.61 -18.99
N ARG A 190 13.47 10.37 -18.95
CA ARG A 190 12.57 9.92 -17.87
C ARG A 190 13.29 9.88 -16.52
N LYS A 191 14.54 9.40 -16.50
CA LYS A 191 15.36 9.36 -15.30
C LYS A 191 15.55 10.77 -14.73
N GLU A 192 15.98 11.69 -15.57
CA GLU A 192 16.22 13.09 -15.20
C GLU A 192 14.95 13.77 -14.70
N ASN A 193 13.82 13.57 -15.40
CA ASN A 193 12.52 14.09 -14.97
C ASN A 193 12.13 13.58 -13.59
N ILE A 194 12.32 12.29 -13.29
CA ILE A 194 12.01 11.74 -11.96
C ILE A 194 12.93 12.37 -10.91
N ILE A 195 14.24 12.47 -11.16
CA ILE A 195 15.17 13.15 -10.25
C ILE A 195 14.73 14.59 -9.98
N GLU A 196 14.36 15.34 -11.02
CA GLU A 196 13.85 16.71 -10.91
C GLU A 196 12.58 16.76 -10.06
N MET A 197 11.67 15.79 -10.23
CA MET A 197 10.43 15.73 -9.45
C MET A 197 10.67 15.53 -7.95
N PHE A 198 11.69 14.76 -7.54
CA PHE A 198 12.09 14.67 -6.12
C PHE A 198 12.64 15.99 -5.57
N ASN A 199 13.21 16.85 -6.42
CA ASN A 199 13.78 18.13 -6.03
C ASN A 199 12.78 19.30 -6.06
N LYS A 200 11.57 19.10 -6.60
CA LYS A 200 10.54 20.13 -6.63
C LYS A 200 9.88 20.30 -5.27
N ASP A 201 9.85 21.53 -4.79
CA ASP A 201 8.92 21.94 -3.73
C ASP A 201 7.53 22.11 -4.35
N ILE A 202 6.54 21.38 -3.83
CA ILE A 202 5.12 21.50 -4.18
C ILE A 202 4.36 22.06 -2.97
#